data_AF-A0A2E0U827-F1
#
_entry.id   AF-A0A2E0U827-F1
#
_cell.length_a   1.000
_cell.length_b   1.000
_cell.length_c   1.000
_cell.angle_alpha   90.00
_cell.angle_beta   90.00
_cell.angle_gamma   90.00
#
_symmetry.space_group_name_H-M   'P 1'
#
loop_
_entity.id
_entity.type
_entity.pdbx_description
1 polymer ?
#
loop_
_entity_poly.entity_id
_entity_poly.type
_entity_poly.pdbx_seq_one_letter_code
_entity_poly.pdbx_strand_id
1 'polypeptide(L)' 'MIRQALIISGIGIGVVLAGMLVLMLTGQVALSDLSVHGWLAFSIGVTGCILLSVGLFSLSFFSARSGHDEISDPSSD' A
#
# COMPACT_ATOMS: atom_id res chain seq x y z
N MET A 1 17.96 -6.49 7.82
CA MET A 1 16.67 -5.80 7.56
C MET A 1 16.29 -5.81 6.07
N ILE A 2 17.18 -5.43 5.15
CA ILE A 2 16.90 -5.41 3.69
C ILE A 2 16.44 -6.77 3.13
N ARG A 3 17.08 -7.88 3.53
CA ARG A 3 16.67 -9.23 3.11
C ARG A 3 15.23 -9.57 3.51
N GLN A 4 14.80 -9.18 4.70
CA GLN A 4 13.43 -9.44 5.17
C GLN A 4 12.41 -8.56 4.45
N ALA A 5 12.75 -7.28 4.22
CA ALA A 5 11.91 -6.36 3.44
C ALA A 5 11.69 -6.86 2.00
N LEU A 6 12.74 -7.37 1.35
CA LEU A 6 12.64 -7.95 0.01
C LEU A 6 11.77 -9.21 -0.01
N ILE A 7 11.89 -10.08 1.00
CA ILE A 7 11.05 -11.28 1.10
C ILE A 7 9.58 -10.91 1.31
N ILE A 8 9.28 -9.97 2.21
CA ILE A 8 7.91 -9.53 2.49
C ILE A 8 7.29 -8.87 1.25
N SER A 9 8.04 -8.00 0.58
CA SER A 9 7.60 -7.38 -0.69
C SER A 9 7.36 -8.43 -1.77
N GLY A 10 8.28 -9.40 -1.93
CA GLY A 10 8.14 -10.50 -2.89
C GLY A 10 6.92 -11.38 -2.62
N ILE A 11 6.64 -11.70 -1.35
CA ILE A 11 5.43 -12.45 -0.96
C ILE A 11 4.18 -11.64 -1.28
N GLY A 12 4.16 -10.34 -0.96
CA GLY A 12 3.03 -9.46 -1.27
C GLY A 12 2.72 -9.43 -2.77
N ILE A 13 3.75 -9.23 -3.60
CA ILE A 13 3.62 -9.27 -5.06
C ILE A 13 3.15 -10.65 -5.53
N GLY A 14 3.72 -11.73 -4.99
CA GLY A 14 3.35 -13.09 -5.33
C GLY A 14 1.87 -13.40 -5.04
N VAL A 15 1.34 -12.96 -3.89
CA VAL A 15 -0.07 -13.15 -3.52
C VAL A 15 -0.99 -12.39 -4.48
N VAL A 16 -0.65 -11.15 -4.84
CA VAL A 16 -1.45 -10.35 -5.80
C VAL A 16 -1.48 -11.02 -7.17
N LEU A 17 -0.33 -11.48 -7.67
CA LEU A 17 -0.24 -12.18 -8.96
C LEU A 17 -0.98 -13.52 -8.94
N ALA A 18 -0.88 -14.28 -7.86
CA ALA A 18 -1.60 -15.55 -7.70
C ALA A 18 -3.13 -15.34 -7.67
N GLY A 19 -3.61 -14.32 -6.94
CA GLY A 19 -5.01 -13.93 -6.94
C GLY A 19 -5.49 -13.52 -8.34
N MET A 20 -4.69 -12.74 -9.07
CA MET A 20 -5.00 -12.34 -10.45
C MET A 20 -5.06 -13.55 -11.40
N LEU A 21 -4.15 -14.50 -11.26
CA LEU A 21 -4.15 -15.74 -12.05
C LEU A 21 -5.42 -16.57 -11.81
N VAL A 22 -5.84 -16.74 -10.56
CA VAL A 22 -7.08 -17.47 -10.21
C VAL A 22 -8.30 -16.78 -10.83
N LEU A 23 -8.35 -15.45 -10.75
CA LEU A 23 -9.42 -14.64 -11.35
C LEU A 23 -9.49 -14.77 -12.88
N MET A 24 -8.33 -14.85 -13.55
CA MET A 24 -8.24 -15.10 -14.99
C MET A 24 -8.72 -16.52 -15.36
N LEU A 25 -8.27 -17.55 -14.61
CA LEU A 25 -8.63 -18.94 -14.87
C LEU A 25 -10.11 -19.25 -14.64
N THR A 26 -10.73 -18.56 -13.68
CA THR A 26 -12.15 -18.75 -13.33
C THR A 26 -13.09 -17.93 -14.20
N GLY A 27 -12.58 -17.09 -15.11
CA GLY A 27 -13.37 -16.24 -15.99
C GLY A 27 -14.24 -15.20 -15.26
N GLN A 28 -13.99 -14.98 -13.96
CA GLN A 28 -14.73 -14.02 -13.13
C GLN A 28 -14.39 -12.57 -13.47
N VAL A 29 -13.34 -12.36 -14.26
CA VAL A 29 -12.86 -11.04 -14.65
C VAL A 29 -12.69 -11.01 -16.16
N ALA A 30 -13.65 -10.40 -16.84
CA ALA A 30 -13.46 -9.97 -18.22
C ALA A 30 -12.57 -8.73 -18.20
N LEU A 31 -11.25 -8.90 -18.33
CA LEU A 31 -10.31 -7.77 -18.43
C LEU A 31 -10.64 -6.83 -19.61
N SER A 32 -11.47 -7.29 -20.55
CA SER A 32 -11.94 -6.56 -21.73
C SER A 32 -13.11 -5.61 -21.49
N ASP A 33 -13.83 -5.68 -20.36
CA ASP A 33 -15.08 -4.91 -20.14
C ASP A 33 -14.94 -3.71 -19.20
N LEU A 34 -13.71 -3.34 -18.81
CA LEU A 34 -13.51 -2.09 -18.07
C LEU A 34 -13.74 -0.89 -18.99
N SER A 35 -14.88 -0.23 -18.81
CA SER A 35 -15.17 1.08 -19.40
C SER A 35 -14.05 2.07 -19.10
N VAL A 36 -13.88 3.08 -19.95
CA VAL A 36 -12.90 4.18 -19.77
C VAL A 36 -12.99 4.80 -18.37
N HIS A 37 -14.20 4.91 -17.82
CA HIS A 37 -14.43 5.40 -16.46
C HIS A 37 -13.83 4.48 -15.39
N GLY A 38 -13.88 3.16 -15.60
CA GLY A 38 -13.30 2.18 -14.69
C GLY A 38 -11.77 2.27 -14.65
N TRP A 39 -11.12 2.44 -15.81
CA TRP A 39 -9.67 2.65 -15.88
C TRP A 39 -9.24 3.97 -15.24
N LEU A 40 -10.01 5.05 -15.43
CA LEU A 40 -9.74 6.33 -14.78
C LEU A 40 -9.93 6.26 -13.27
N ALA A 41 -11.03 5.68 -12.79
CA ALA A 41 -11.28 5.50 -11.36
C ALA A 41 -10.20 4.63 -10.70
N PHE A 42 -9.80 3.55 -11.36
CA PHE A 42 -8.73 2.68 -10.88
C PHE A 42 -7.38 3.41 -10.80
N SER A 43 -6.98 4.11 -11.86
CA SER A 43 -5.70 4.82 -11.88
C SER A 43 -5.64 5.97 -10.87
N ILE A 44 -6.74 6.71 -10.68
CA ILE A 44 -6.85 7.72 -9.63
C ILE A 44 -6.80 7.08 -8.24
N GLY A 45 -7.50 5.96 -8.03
CA GLY A 45 -7.47 5.23 -6.76
C GLY A 45 -6.07 4.75 -6.39
N VAL A 46 -5.37 4.10 -7.32
CA VAL A 46 -3.98 3.64 -7.13
C VAL A 46 -3.06 4.82 -6.82
N THR A 47 -3.15 5.91 -7.60
CA THR A 47 -2.35 7.12 -7.38
C THR A 47 -2.60 7.73 -6.00
N GLY A 48 -3.87 7.80 -5.57
CA GLY A 48 -4.26 8.30 -4.26
C GLY A 48 -3.69 7.46 -3.11
N CYS A 49 -3.74 6.13 -3.22
CA CYS A 49 -3.14 5.23 -2.24
C CYS A 49 -1.62 5.41 -2.14
N ILE A 50 -0.91 5.56 -3.27
CA ILE A 50 0.53 5.80 -3.29
C ILE A 50 0.84 7.15 -2.62
N LEU A 51 0.13 8.22 -3.00
CA LEU A 51 0.32 9.55 -2.41
C LEU A 51 0.08 9.54 -0.90
N LEU A 52 -0.98 8.87 -0.44
CA LEU A 52 -1.25 8.70 1.00
C LEU A 52 -0.13 7.94 1.69
N SER A 53 0.32 6.82 1.14
CA SER A 53 1.41 6.03 1.73
C SER A 53 2.70 6.84 1.85
N VAL A 54 3.07 7.59 0.81
CA VAL A 54 4.25 8.48 0.83
C VAL A 54 4.06 9.60 1.85
N GLY A 55 2.88 10.22 1.91
CA GLY A 55 2.55 11.28 2.87
C GLY A 55 2.65 10.80 4.32
N LEU A 56 2.06 9.65 4.62
CA LEU A 56 2.13 9.01 5.95
C LEU A 56 3.57 8.70 6.35
N PHE A 57 4.37 8.16 5.44
CA PHE A 57 5.78 7.84 5.70
C PHE A 57 6.63 9.11 5.93
N SER A 58 6.36 10.16 5.14
CA SER A 58 7.00 11.47 5.31
C SER A 58 6.69 12.09 6.67
N LEU A 59 5.41 12.08 7.08
CA LEU A 59 4.97 12.60 8.38
C LEU A 59 5.58 11.79 9.54
N SER A 60 5.67 10.46 9.42
CA SER A 60 6.32 9.63 10.43
C SER A 60 7.79 10.05 10.66
N PHE A 61 8.55 10.31 9.60
CA PHE A 61 9.92 10.80 9.76
C PHE A 61 9.99 12.23 10.29
N PHE A 62 9.04 13.08 9.91
CA PHE A 62 8.96 14.44 10.44
C PHE A 62 8.67 14.43 11.94
N SER A 63 7.70 13.62 12.39
CA SER A 63 7.36 13.45 13.81
C SER A 63 8.57 12.97 14.63
N ALA A 64 9.26 11.94 14.12
CA ALA A 64 10.45 11.39 14.75
C ALA A 64 11.60 12.40 14.87
N ARG A 65 11.77 13.31 13.89
CA ARG A 65 12.78 14.37 13.95
C ARG A 65 12.37 15.54 14.83
N SER A 66 11.07 15.79 14.96
CA SER A 66 10.53 16.92 15.71
C SER A 66 10.30 16.60 17.19
N GLY A 67 10.62 15.39 17.65
CA GLY A 67 10.41 14.96 19.04
C GLY A 67 8.94 14.90 19.46
N HIS A 68 7.99 14.91 18.52
CA HIS A 68 6.56 14.89 18.83
C HIS A 68 6.08 13.52 19.37
N ASP A 69 6.83 12.46 19.07
CA ASP A 69 6.54 11.10 19.57
C ASP A 69 7.11 10.85 20.99
N GLU A 70 7.90 11.78 21.55
CA GLU A 70 8.33 11.76 22.95
C GLU A 70 7.24 12.36 23.85
N ILE A 71 6.10 11.67 23.98
CA ILE A 71 5.10 12.04 24.98
C ILE A 71 5.61 11.57 26.35
N SER A 72 5.75 12.48 27.31
CA SER A 72 6.14 12.17 28.69
C SER A 72 5.14 11.19 29.29
N ASP A 73 5.63 10.07 29.82
CA ASP A 73 4.81 9.08 30.53
C ASP A 73 4.16 9.75 31.76
N PRO A 74 2.82 9.89 31.81
CA PRO A 74 2.15 10.52 32.95
C PRO A 74 2.21 9.68 34.23
N SER A 75 2.76 8.46 34.19
CA SER A 75 2.96 7.58 35.34
C SER A 75 4.34 7.66 35.97
N SER A 76 5.22 8.53 35.48
CA SER A 76 6.57 8.75 36.05
C SER A 76 6.62 9.76 37.22
N ASP A 77 5.47 10.25 37.69
CA ASP A 77 5.34 11.23 38.79
C ASP A 77 4.58 10.66 40.00
#